data_AF-A0A1Y2LHR3-F1
#
_entry.id   AF-A0A1Y2LHR3-F1
#
_cell.length_a   1.000
_cell.length_b   1.000
_cell.length_c   1.000
_cell.angle_alpha   90.00
_cell.angle_beta   90.00
_cell.angle_gamma   90.00
#
_symmetry.space_group_name_H-M   'P 1'
#
loop_
_entity.id
_entity.type
_entity.pdbx_description
1 polymer ?
#
loop_
_entity_poly.entity_id
_entity_poly.type
_entity_poly.pdbx_seq_one_letter_code
_entity_poly.pdbx_strand_id
1 'polypeptide(L)'
;MSAKARWRRLRERLMERSDRVRRDRESRCALYSATHLAAFLQSAGAHFARAPDVPFDFLQAARVHNPVAPDWAEHLSNFLKHITSSAQLTEFAVPLLASTLFFDSYPPGAPVFDCKHVFDELYRPAF
;
A
#
# COMPACT_ATOMS: atom_id res chain seq x y z
N MET A 1 33.75 -35.54 -9.87
CA MET A 1 33.11 -34.31 -9.32
C MET A 1 31.64 -34.59 -9.00
N SER A 2 31.18 -34.30 -7.78
CA SER A 2 29.76 -34.48 -7.41
C SER A 2 28.85 -33.55 -8.22
N ALA A 3 27.65 -34.01 -8.59
CA ALA A 3 26.64 -33.21 -9.28
C ALA A 3 26.32 -31.89 -8.54
N LYS A 4 26.40 -31.88 -7.20
CA LYS A 4 26.24 -30.68 -6.35
C LYS A 4 27.34 -29.63 -6.59
N ALA A 5 28.56 -30.05 -6.87
CA ALA A 5 29.68 -29.14 -7.15
C ALA A 5 29.54 -28.50 -8.54
N ARG A 6 29.01 -29.25 -9.52
CA ARG A 6 28.76 -28.77 -10.89
C ARG A 6 27.77 -27.59 -10.94
N TRP A 7 26.71 -27.64 -10.13
CA TRP A 7 25.63 -26.65 -10.16
C TRP A 7 25.78 -25.53 -9.12
N ARG A 8 26.84 -25.53 -8.32
CA ARG A 8 27.03 -24.55 -7.24
C ARG A 8 26.98 -23.11 -7.73
N ARG A 9 27.78 -22.78 -8.76
CA ARG A 9 27.81 -21.42 -9.35
C ARG A 9 26.48 -20.99 -9.95
N LEU A 10 25.70 -21.92 -10.48
CA LEU A 10 24.36 -21.61 -11.01
C LEU A 10 23.40 -21.30 -9.86
N ARG A 11 23.39 -22.14 -8.82
CA ARG A 11 22.57 -21.94 -7.62
C ARG A 11 22.88 -20.61 -6.93
N GLU A 12 24.16 -20.29 -6.74
CA GLU A 12 24.59 -19.03 -6.12
C GLU A 12 24.07 -17.81 -6.90
N ARG A 13 24.24 -17.80 -8.23
CA ARG A 13 23.72 -16.72 -9.09
C ARG A 13 22.20 -16.62 -9.07
N LEU A 14 21.48 -17.74 -9.01
CA LEU A 14 20.02 -17.73 -8.90
C LEU A 14 19.55 -17.14 -7.56
N MET A 15 20.20 -17.53 -6.46
CA MET A 15 19.88 -16.99 -5.13
C MET A 15 20.21 -15.50 -5.05
N GLU A 16 21.37 -15.07 -5.54
CA GLU A 16 21.74 -13.65 -5.59
C GLU A 16 20.72 -12.81 -6.37
N ARG A 17 20.28 -13.30 -7.54
CA ARG A 17 19.24 -12.62 -8.32
C ARG A 17 17.89 -12.60 -7.59
N SER A 18 17.51 -13.71 -6.96
CA SER A 18 16.29 -13.80 -6.17
C SER A 18 16.30 -12.78 -5.02
N ASP A 19 17.40 -12.69 -4.28
CA ASP A 19 17.56 -11.76 -3.16
C ASP A 19 17.57 -10.31 -3.62
N ARG A 20 18.16 -10.02 -4.79
CA ARG A 20 18.12 -8.69 -5.39
C ARG A 20 16.69 -8.29 -5.76
N VAL A 21 15.92 -9.16 -6.41
CA VAL A 21 14.53 -8.90 -6.77
C VAL A 21 13.66 -8.75 -5.52
N ARG A 22 13.89 -9.57 -4.49
CA ARG A 22 13.18 -9.44 -3.20
C ARG A 22 13.43 -8.06 -2.58
N ARG A 23 14.68 -7.62 -2.49
CA ARG A 23 15.05 -6.31 -1.94
C ARG A 23 14.45 -5.15 -2.72
N ASP A 24 14.43 -5.24 -4.05
CA ASP A 24 13.79 -4.22 -4.90
C ASP A 24 12.25 -4.16 -4.71
N ARG A 25 11.60 -5.30 -4.47
CA ARG A 25 10.17 -5.31 -4.12
C ARG A 25 9.92 -4.73 -2.74
N GLU A 26 10.75 -5.09 -1.78
CA GLU A 26 10.65 -4.61 -0.40
C GLU A 26 10.82 -3.09 -0.33
N SER A 27 11.81 -2.52 -1.04
CA SER A 27 12.03 -1.07 -1.09
C SER A 27 10.90 -0.29 -1.76
N ARG A 28 10.02 -0.96 -2.51
CA ARG A 28 8.85 -0.39 -3.17
C ARG A 28 7.52 -0.76 -2.48
N CYS A 29 7.56 -1.38 -1.30
CA CYS A 29 6.38 -1.91 -0.62
C CYS A 29 5.54 -2.84 -1.51
N ALA A 30 6.20 -3.61 -2.40
CA ALA A 30 5.58 -4.53 -3.34
C ALA A 30 5.92 -6.00 -3.05
N LEU A 31 6.45 -6.29 -1.85
CA LEU A 31 6.74 -7.65 -1.40
C LEU A 31 5.48 -8.29 -0.79
N TYR A 32 4.49 -8.55 -1.63
CA TYR A 32 3.20 -9.10 -1.24
C TYR A 32 3.31 -10.55 -0.74
N SER A 33 2.44 -10.89 0.23
CA SER A 33 2.22 -12.28 0.64
C SER A 33 1.58 -13.08 -0.51
N ALA A 34 1.62 -14.41 -0.44
CA ALA A 34 0.94 -15.26 -1.43
C ALA A 34 -0.56 -14.94 -1.51
N THR A 35 -1.21 -14.65 -0.38
CA THR A 35 -2.62 -14.27 -0.31
C THR A 35 -2.89 -12.96 -1.03
N HIS A 36 -2.07 -11.93 -0.77
CA HIS A 36 -2.19 -10.63 -1.43
C HIS A 36 -1.98 -10.78 -2.95
N LEU A 37 -0.97 -11.55 -3.37
CA LEU A 37 -0.69 -11.77 -4.78
C LEU A 37 -1.82 -12.50 -5.51
N ALA A 38 -2.42 -13.52 -4.88
CA ALA A 38 -3.55 -14.24 -5.45
C ALA A 38 -4.77 -13.32 -5.61
N ALA A 39 -5.08 -12.51 -4.59
CA ALA A 39 -6.17 -11.54 -4.64
C ALA A 39 -5.92 -10.49 -5.75
N PHE A 40 -4.72 -9.90 -5.82
CA PHE A 40 -4.40 -8.95 -6.87
C PHE A 40 -4.43 -9.56 -8.26
N LEU A 41 -3.98 -10.80 -8.44
CA LEU A 41 -4.03 -11.47 -9.74
C LEU A 41 -5.48 -11.68 -10.20
N GLN A 42 -6.37 -12.07 -9.28
CA GLN A 42 -7.80 -12.20 -9.59
C GLN A 42 -8.42 -10.85 -9.96
N SER A 43 -8.17 -9.81 -9.15
CA SER A 43 -8.68 -8.46 -9.41
C SER A 43 -8.13 -7.88 -10.72
N ALA A 44 -6.84 -8.07 -11.00
CA ALA A 44 -6.21 -7.63 -12.24
C ALA A 44 -6.77 -8.36 -13.46
N GLY A 45 -7.00 -9.68 -13.36
CA GLY A 45 -7.64 -10.44 -14.43
C GLY A 45 -9.04 -9.92 -14.78
N ALA A 46 -9.86 -9.64 -13.76
CA ALA A 46 -11.18 -9.05 -13.96
C ALA A 46 -11.11 -7.61 -14.53
N HIS A 47 -10.13 -6.82 -14.10
CA HIS A 47 -9.88 -5.46 -14.59
C HIS A 47 -9.52 -5.45 -16.07
N PHE A 48 -8.48 -6.19 -16.48
CA PHE A 48 -8.02 -6.20 -17.87
C PHE A 48 -9.01 -6.85 -18.84
N ALA A 49 -9.89 -7.73 -18.36
CA ALA A 49 -11.00 -8.25 -19.17
C ALA A 49 -12.01 -7.16 -19.55
N ARG A 50 -12.12 -6.09 -18.76
CA ARG A 50 -13.05 -4.97 -18.98
C ARG A 50 -12.37 -3.75 -19.60
N ALA A 51 -11.13 -3.48 -19.20
CA ALA A 51 -10.37 -2.30 -19.59
C ALA A 51 -8.89 -2.68 -19.83
N PRO A 52 -8.57 -3.35 -20.96
CA PRO A 52 -7.23 -3.87 -21.22
C PRO A 52 -6.17 -2.76 -21.34
N ASP A 53 -6.57 -1.56 -21.79
CA ASP A 53 -5.67 -0.42 -22.00
C ASP A 53 -5.48 0.46 -20.76
N VAL A 54 -6.23 0.21 -19.68
CA VAL A 54 -6.16 0.99 -18.44
C VAL A 54 -5.23 0.29 -17.45
N PRO A 55 -4.26 0.99 -16.85
CA PRO A 55 -3.41 0.40 -15.81
C PRO A 55 -4.21 -0.15 -14.63
N PHE A 56 -3.74 -1.23 -14.04
CA PHE A 56 -4.33 -1.78 -12.82
C PHE A 56 -3.81 -1.02 -11.59
N ASP A 57 -4.73 -0.50 -10.78
CA ASP A 57 -4.43 0.21 -9.55
C ASP A 57 -4.48 -0.74 -8.34
N PHE A 58 -3.31 -1.08 -7.81
CA PHE A 58 -3.17 -1.97 -6.66
C PHE A 58 -3.72 -1.35 -5.37
N LEU A 59 -3.58 -0.04 -5.19
CA LEU A 59 -4.04 0.65 -3.99
C LEU A 59 -5.57 0.65 -3.95
N GLN A 60 -6.21 0.99 -5.06
CA GLN A 60 -7.67 0.95 -5.17
C GLN A 60 -8.20 -0.48 -5.03
N ALA A 61 -7.55 -1.46 -5.67
CA ALA A 61 -7.92 -2.86 -5.54
C ALA A 61 -7.83 -3.37 -4.08
N ALA A 62 -6.83 -2.92 -3.31
CA ALA A 62 -6.70 -3.26 -1.89
C ALA A 62 -7.78 -2.62 -1.01
N ARG A 63 -8.32 -1.46 -1.42
CA ARG A 63 -9.34 -0.70 -0.69
C ARG A 63 -10.77 -1.05 -1.06
N VAL A 64 -11.02 -1.94 -2.04
CA VAL A 64 -12.38 -2.32 -2.48
C VAL A 64 -13.30 -2.72 -1.32
N HIS A 65 -12.78 -3.43 -0.33
CA HIS A 65 -13.56 -3.90 0.83
C HIS A 65 -13.46 -3.01 2.07
N ASN A 66 -12.61 -1.98 2.04
CA ASN A 66 -12.50 -0.95 3.06
C ASN A 66 -12.24 0.40 2.38
N PRO A 67 -13.24 0.97 1.67
CA PRO A 67 -13.06 2.25 0.99
C PRO A 67 -12.92 3.39 2.00
N VAL A 68 -12.31 4.51 1.59
CA VAL A 68 -12.38 5.74 2.38
C VAL A 68 -13.85 6.15 2.53
N ALA A 69 -14.23 6.60 3.72
CA ALA A 69 -15.58 7.07 3.98
C ALA A 69 -15.97 8.17 2.97
N PRO A 70 -17.11 8.05 2.26
CA PRO A 70 -17.51 9.04 1.24
C PRO A 70 -17.66 10.47 1.78
N ASP A 71 -17.98 10.59 3.07
CA ASP A 71 -18.15 11.82 3.85
C ASP A 71 -16.89 12.22 4.64
N TRP A 72 -15.73 11.60 4.36
CA TRP A 72 -14.45 11.91 5.00
C TRP A 72 -14.13 13.40 5.02
N ALA A 73 -14.32 14.11 3.90
CA ALA A 73 -14.04 15.55 3.81
C ALA A 73 -14.94 16.37 4.75
N GLU A 74 -16.20 15.97 4.91
CA GLU A 74 -17.14 16.62 5.83
C GLU A 74 -16.71 16.37 7.29
N HIS A 75 -16.37 15.14 7.64
CA HIS A 75 -15.88 14.79 8.97
C HIS A 75 -14.59 15.53 9.33
N LEU A 76 -13.65 15.61 8.38
CA LEU A 76 -12.41 16.36 8.54
C LEU A 76 -12.69 17.86 8.77
N SER A 77 -13.57 18.44 7.95
CA SER A 77 -13.98 19.84 8.10
C SER A 77 -14.62 20.10 9.47
N ASN A 78 -15.56 19.24 9.88
CA ASN A 78 -16.24 19.36 11.16
C ASN A 78 -15.28 19.25 12.35
N PHE A 79 -14.30 18.34 12.28
CA PHE A 79 -13.25 18.24 13.28
C PHE A 79 -12.36 19.50 13.32
N LEU A 80 -11.87 19.96 12.16
CA LEU A 80 -10.95 21.09 12.07
C LEU A 80 -11.59 22.43 12.49
N LYS A 81 -12.91 22.60 12.35
CA LYS A 81 -13.65 23.78 12.86
C LYS A 81 -13.49 24.01 14.37
N HIS A 82 -13.17 22.97 15.14
CA HIS A 82 -12.97 23.07 16.58
C HIS A 82 -11.52 23.39 16.98
N ILE A 83 -10.60 23.45 16.02
CA ILE A 83 -9.20 23.77 16.27
C ILE A 83 -9.03 25.30 16.21
N THR A 84 -8.77 25.93 17.35
CA THR A 84 -8.75 27.39 17.48
C THR A 84 -7.36 27.98 17.63
N SER A 85 -6.32 27.15 17.73
CA SER A 85 -4.93 27.60 17.87
C SER A 85 -3.94 26.74 17.10
N SER A 86 -2.78 27.32 16.78
CA SER A 86 -1.69 26.60 16.13
C SER A 86 -1.19 25.43 16.98
N ALA A 87 -1.14 25.58 18.31
CA ALA A 87 -0.73 24.51 19.21
C ALA A 87 -1.72 23.33 19.16
N GLN A 88 -3.03 23.59 19.18
CA GLN A 88 -4.03 22.52 18.99
C GLN A 88 -3.90 21.84 17.63
N LEU A 89 -3.57 22.58 16.58
CA LEU A 89 -3.35 22.01 15.25
C LEU A 89 -2.13 21.08 15.25
N THR A 90 -0.97 21.56 15.70
CA THR A 90 0.31 20.84 15.55
C THR A 90 0.53 19.76 16.60
N GLU A 91 0.05 19.96 17.83
CA GLU A 91 0.33 19.05 18.96
C GLU A 91 -0.79 18.02 19.17
N PHE A 92 -2.01 18.29 18.66
CA PHE A 92 -3.16 17.40 18.83
C PHE A 92 -3.76 16.94 17.51
N ALA A 93 -4.27 17.86 16.68
CA ALA A 93 -5.04 17.51 15.49
C ALA A 93 -4.19 16.74 14.46
N VAL A 94 -2.99 17.23 14.14
CA VAL A 94 -2.10 16.58 13.17
C VAL A 94 -1.68 15.18 13.63
N PRO A 95 -1.17 14.96 14.86
CA PRO A 95 -0.84 13.61 15.34
C PRO A 95 -2.04 12.66 15.39
N LEU A 96 -3.22 13.16 15.80
CA LEU A 96 -4.44 12.37 15.82
C LEU A 96 -4.85 11.95 14.41
N LEU A 97 -4.92 12.91 13.47
CA LEU A 97 -5.28 12.64 12.08
C LEU A 97 -4.29 11.67 11.45
N ALA A 98 -3.00 11.91 11.58
CA ALA A 98 -1.96 11.00 11.07
C ALA A 98 -2.15 9.57 11.60
N SER A 99 -2.45 9.40 12.89
CA SER A 99 -2.71 8.09 13.49
C SER A 99 -3.98 7.46 12.92
N THR A 100 -5.08 8.22 12.82
CA THR A 100 -6.35 7.70 12.27
C THR A 100 -6.22 7.24 10.83
N LEU A 101 -5.54 8.02 9.98
CA LEU A 101 -5.29 7.69 8.58
C LEU A 101 -4.39 6.46 8.45
N PHE A 102 -3.37 6.35 9.31
CA PHE A 102 -2.49 5.19 9.34
C PHE A 102 -3.26 3.91 9.72
N PHE A 103 -4.11 3.97 10.75
CA PHE A 103 -4.91 2.81 11.16
C PHE A 103 -5.96 2.40 10.13
N ASP A 104 -6.61 3.36 9.46
CA ASP A 104 -7.53 3.04 8.36
C ASP A 104 -6.80 2.43 7.16
N SER A 105 -5.59 2.91 6.86
CA SER A 105 -4.79 2.44 5.73
C SER A 105 -4.20 1.05 5.92
N TYR A 106 -3.85 0.69 7.16
CA TYR A 106 -3.10 -0.54 7.46
C TYR A 106 -3.76 -1.41 8.54
N PRO A 107 -5.02 -1.85 8.35
CA PRO A 107 -5.63 -2.81 9.25
C PRO A 107 -4.89 -4.16 9.18
N PRO A 108 -5.03 -5.03 10.20
CA PRO A 108 -4.40 -6.35 10.21
C PRO A 108 -4.70 -7.14 8.93
N GLY A 109 -3.65 -7.59 8.24
CA GLY A 109 -3.77 -8.37 7.00
C GLY A 109 -3.90 -7.54 5.72
N ALA A 110 -3.87 -6.21 5.79
CA ALA A 110 -3.78 -5.38 4.59
C ALA A 110 -2.38 -5.45 3.95
N PRO A 111 -2.26 -5.34 2.62
CA PRO A 111 -0.98 -5.10 1.97
C PRO A 111 -0.42 -3.74 2.38
N VAL A 112 0.88 -3.69 2.68
CA VAL A 112 1.57 -2.44 3.00
C VAL A 112 1.98 -1.77 1.70
N PHE A 113 1.70 -0.47 1.60
CA PHE A 113 2.12 0.44 0.53
C PHE A 113 2.91 1.60 1.13
N ASP A 114 3.60 2.37 0.30
CA ASP A 114 4.26 3.60 0.73
C ASP A 114 3.25 4.59 1.34
N CYS A 115 3.44 4.98 2.60
CA CYS A 115 2.48 5.81 3.34
C CYS A 115 2.21 7.16 2.67
N LYS A 116 3.22 7.74 2.01
CA LYS A 116 3.06 9.02 1.32
C LYS A 116 2.19 8.84 0.08
N HIS A 117 2.42 7.80 -0.71
CA HIS A 117 1.57 7.46 -1.85
C HIS A 117 0.13 7.20 -1.41
N VAL A 118 -0.08 6.42 -0.34
CA VAL A 118 -1.43 6.17 0.21
C VAL A 118 -2.11 7.48 0.61
N PHE A 119 -1.41 8.36 1.33
CA PHE A 119 -1.96 9.66 1.73
C PHE A 119 -2.33 10.52 0.53
N ASP A 120 -1.43 10.62 -0.45
CA ASP A 120 -1.59 11.47 -1.62
C ASP A 120 -2.76 11.04 -2.50
N GLU A 121 -2.98 9.73 -2.65
CA GLU A 121 -4.08 9.20 -3.47
C GLU A 121 -5.42 9.17 -2.73
N LEU A 122 -5.43 8.77 -1.45
CA LEU A 122 -6.68 8.47 -0.75
C LEU A 122 -7.24 9.64 0.07
N TYR A 123 -6.39 10.45 0.70
CA TYR A 123 -6.85 11.42 1.70
C TYR A 123 -6.55 12.87 1.32
N ARG A 124 -5.42 13.15 0.65
CA ARG A 124 -5.03 14.49 0.19
C ARG A 124 -6.12 15.23 -0.57
N PRO A 125 -6.97 14.60 -1.43
CA PRO A 125 -8.03 15.33 -2.12
C PRO A 125 -9.05 16.04 -1.20
N ALA A 126 -9.11 15.67 0.08
CA ALA A 126 -9.98 16.28 1.08
C ALA A 126 -9.31 17.37 1.94
N PHE A 127 -7.99 17.57 1.81
CA PHE A 127 -7.23 18.63 2.47
C PHE A 127 -7.05 19.84 1.55
#